data_AF-A0A956KTZ3-F1
#
_entry.id   AF-A0A956KTZ3-F1
#
_cell.length_a   1.000
_cell.length_b   1.000
_cell.length_c   1.000
_cell.angle_alpha   90.00
_cell.angle_beta   90.00
_cell.angle_gamma   90.00
#
_symmetry.space_group_name_H-M   'P 1'
#
loop_
_entity.id
_entity.type
_entity.pdbx_description
1 polymer ?
#
loop_
_entity_poly.entity_id
_entity_poly.type
_entity_poly.pdbx_seq_one_letter_code
_entity_poly.pdbx_strand_id
1 'polypeptide(L)'
;AGNHPIPQDPEIVSLAVTVAEEATAAFPYLDFRYRQRGHRFARSDSAWLVTLAEYGPKSAQRQIEWLAGVLATRGMPTIVLEHHLRLLAEALDRARREDTGARLHQLADHVARHRSDELLSRCSPGRVEVPELGEDVGRLLACAAVDQHAGIGACAKNIATWARAEPGLSDAAKQTIEAALEHAAGVLGPVTDPEPR
;
A
#
# COMPACT_ATOMS: atom_id res chain seq x y z
N ALA A 1 -5.94 -0.44 18.69
CA ALA A 1 -6.78 -0.78 17.53
C ALA A 1 -7.95 -1.62 18.02
N GLY A 2 -9.08 -1.65 17.31
CA GLY A 2 -10.32 -2.32 17.74
C GLY A 2 -10.15 -3.85 17.92
N ASN A 3 -11.21 -4.53 18.36
CA ASN A 3 -11.29 -5.99 18.54
C ASN A 3 -11.11 -6.78 17.23
N HIS A 4 -9.93 -6.65 16.60
CA HIS A 4 -9.56 -7.42 15.42
C HIS A 4 -8.95 -8.74 15.89
N PRO A 5 -9.38 -9.87 15.31
CA PRO A 5 -8.80 -11.16 15.65
C PRO A 5 -7.33 -11.18 15.24
N ILE A 6 -6.49 -11.67 16.15
CA ILE A 6 -5.07 -11.94 15.95
C ILE A 6 -4.82 -13.45 16.03
N PRO A 7 -3.77 -13.96 15.37
CA PRO A 7 -3.37 -15.36 15.51
C PRO A 7 -3.08 -15.66 16.98
N GLN A 8 -3.47 -16.86 17.42
CA GLN A 8 -3.21 -17.30 18.80
C GLN A 8 -1.79 -17.89 18.96
N ASP A 9 -1.15 -18.24 17.85
CA ASP A 9 0.20 -18.77 17.81
C ASP A 9 1.24 -17.64 17.98
N PRO A 10 2.01 -17.63 19.09
CA PRO A 10 3.01 -16.60 19.35
C PRO A 10 4.11 -16.53 18.29
N GLU A 11 4.46 -17.65 17.65
CA GLU A 11 5.49 -17.67 16.60
C GLU A 11 4.99 -16.92 15.36
N ILE A 12 3.73 -17.11 15.00
CA ILE A 12 3.08 -16.42 13.88
C ILE A 12 2.91 -14.93 14.19
N VAL A 13 2.58 -14.56 15.43
CA VAL A 13 2.52 -13.15 15.84
C VAL A 13 3.91 -12.49 15.73
N SER A 14 4.95 -13.17 16.23
CA SER A 14 6.32 -12.67 16.14
C SER A 14 6.76 -12.49 14.68
N LEU A 15 6.49 -13.49 13.84
CA LEU A 15 6.75 -13.45 12.40
C LEU A 15 6.03 -12.29 11.72
N ALA A 16 4.74 -12.08 12.02
CA ALA A 16 3.98 -10.97 11.47
C ALA A 16 4.55 -9.61 11.87
N VAL A 17 5.06 -9.48 13.10
CA VAL A 17 5.72 -8.25 13.57
C VAL A 17 7.01 -7.98 12.82
N THR A 18 7.87 -8.99 12.63
CA THR A 18 9.11 -8.85 11.85
C THR A 18 8.81 -8.44 10.41
N VAL A 19 7.85 -9.11 9.75
CA VAL A 19 7.46 -8.77 8.38
C VAL A 19 6.90 -7.34 8.27
N ALA A 20 6.18 -6.85 9.29
CA ALA A 20 5.68 -5.48 9.27
C ALA A 20 6.82 -4.45 9.26
N GLU A 21 7.92 -4.73 9.95
CA GLU A 21 9.11 -3.87 9.98
C GLU A 21 9.83 -3.90 8.63
N GLU A 22 10.01 -5.08 8.03
CA GLU A 22 10.58 -5.25 6.70
C GLU A 22 9.75 -4.54 5.62
N ALA A 23 8.43 -4.76 5.62
CA ALA A 23 7.50 -4.14 4.68
C ALA A 23 7.50 -2.60 4.80
N THR A 24 7.62 -2.07 6.02
CA THR A 24 7.69 -0.62 6.23
C THR A 24 9.02 -0.05 5.75
N ALA A 25 10.13 -0.75 6.01
CA ALA A 25 11.47 -0.33 5.59
C ALA A 25 11.64 -0.28 4.07
N ALA A 26 10.88 -1.07 3.31
CA ALA A 26 10.86 -1.04 1.85
C ALA A 26 10.32 0.28 1.27
N PHE A 27 9.63 1.11 2.06
CA PHE A 27 9.07 2.39 1.61
C PHE A 27 9.51 3.52 2.54
N PRO A 28 10.63 4.20 2.28
CA PRO A 28 11.11 5.32 3.12
C PRO A 28 10.06 6.44 3.28
N TYR A 29 9.22 6.62 2.26
CA TYR A 29 8.00 7.44 2.33
C TYR A 29 7.14 7.20 3.58
N LEU A 30 6.96 5.95 4.01
CA LEU A 30 6.12 5.62 5.17
C LEU A 30 6.75 6.09 6.48
N ASP A 31 8.07 5.92 6.63
CA ASP A 31 8.77 6.37 7.82
C ASP A 31 8.78 7.90 7.89
N PHE A 32 9.07 8.55 6.76
CA PHE A 32 9.08 10.01 6.67
C PHE A 32 7.71 10.62 7.00
N ARG A 33 6.62 10.10 6.41
CA ARG A 33 5.26 10.63 6.58
C ARG A 33 4.61 10.26 7.91
N TYR A 34 4.74 9.01 8.36
CA TYR A 34 3.95 8.49 9.49
C TYR A 34 4.77 8.27 10.77
N ARG A 35 6.11 8.22 10.66
CA ARG A 35 7.05 8.01 11.76
C ARG A 35 6.66 6.81 12.65
N GLN A 36 7.08 6.83 13.92
CA GLN A 36 6.78 5.79 14.92
C GLN A 36 5.29 5.45 15.09
N ARG A 37 4.38 6.37 14.76
CA ARG A 37 2.93 6.08 14.79
C ARG A 37 2.56 5.08 13.70
N GLY A 38 3.10 5.21 12.49
CA GLY A 38 2.91 4.28 11.38
C GLY A 38 3.36 2.86 11.73
N HIS A 39 4.55 2.71 12.31
CA HIS A 39 5.11 1.42 12.72
C HIS A 39 4.21 0.62 13.66
N ARG A 40 3.54 1.29 14.62
CA ARG A 40 2.61 0.60 15.54
C ARG A 40 1.37 0.07 14.83
N PHE A 41 0.85 0.80 13.86
CA PHE A 41 -0.28 0.34 13.06
C PHE A 41 0.13 -0.82 12.15
N ALA A 42 1.29 -0.73 11.50
CA ALA A 42 1.81 -1.79 10.64
C ALA A 42 1.92 -3.14 11.40
N ARG A 43 2.42 -3.13 12.64
CA ARG A 43 2.50 -4.35 13.47
C ARG A 43 1.12 -4.95 13.79
N SER A 44 0.17 -4.11 14.19
CA SER A 44 -1.20 -4.55 14.51
C SER A 44 -1.92 -5.08 13.26
N ASP A 45 -1.76 -4.39 12.13
CA ASP A 45 -2.40 -4.76 10.88
C ASP A 45 -1.79 -6.04 10.33
N SER A 46 -0.47 -6.24 10.45
CA SER A 46 0.21 -7.45 10.00
C SER A 46 -0.34 -8.73 10.64
N ALA A 47 -0.56 -8.72 11.96
CA ALA A 47 -1.17 -9.85 12.66
C ALA A 47 -2.60 -10.09 12.17
N TRP A 48 -3.39 -9.03 11.97
CA TRP A 48 -4.74 -9.14 11.42
C TRP A 48 -4.77 -9.65 9.97
N LEU A 49 -3.81 -9.28 9.12
CA LEU A 49 -3.70 -9.79 7.76
C LEU A 49 -3.57 -11.31 7.72
N VAL A 50 -2.82 -11.90 8.66
CA VAL A 50 -2.72 -13.36 8.76
C VAL A 50 -4.08 -14.00 9.08
N THR A 51 -4.93 -13.38 9.90
CA THR A 51 -6.26 -13.91 10.21
C THR A 51 -7.24 -13.80 9.03
N LEU A 52 -6.97 -12.91 8.06
CA LEU A 52 -7.79 -12.85 6.83
C LEU A 52 -7.73 -14.16 6.04
N ALA A 53 -6.62 -14.87 6.09
CA ALA A 53 -6.46 -16.16 5.43
C ALA A 53 -7.36 -17.26 6.05
N GLU A 54 -7.90 -17.08 7.25
CA GLU A 54 -8.83 -18.02 7.88
C GLU A 54 -10.29 -17.79 7.45
N TYR A 55 -10.59 -16.61 6.90
CA TYR A 55 -11.93 -16.31 6.38
C TYR A 55 -12.19 -16.98 5.02
N GLY A 56 -13.47 -17.14 4.70
CA GLY A 56 -13.89 -17.55 3.36
C GLY A 56 -13.45 -16.54 2.29
N PRO A 57 -13.15 -16.95 1.04
CA PRO A 57 -12.51 -16.10 0.03
C PRO A 57 -13.20 -14.75 -0.20
N LYS A 58 -14.54 -14.75 -0.30
CA LYS A 58 -15.32 -13.52 -0.50
C LYS A 58 -15.23 -12.55 0.68
N SER A 59 -15.17 -13.07 1.91
CA SER A 59 -15.04 -12.24 3.12
C SER A 59 -13.65 -11.65 3.21
N ALA A 60 -12.61 -12.45 2.97
CA ALA A 60 -11.22 -11.98 2.95
C ALA A 60 -11.02 -10.88 1.88
N GLN A 61 -11.56 -11.06 0.68
CA GLN A 61 -11.52 -10.06 -0.39
C GLN A 61 -12.21 -8.74 0.01
N ARG A 62 -13.41 -8.79 0.60
CA ARG A 62 -14.09 -7.57 1.06
C ARG A 62 -13.31 -6.85 2.16
N GLN A 63 -12.71 -7.59 3.08
CA GLN A 63 -11.89 -7.01 4.15
C GLN A 63 -10.61 -6.36 3.60
N ILE A 64 -9.95 -6.98 2.62
CA ILE A 64 -8.75 -6.39 2.01
C ILE A 64 -9.09 -5.17 1.14
N GLU A 65 -10.20 -5.18 0.42
CA GLU A 65 -10.71 -4.02 -0.34
C GLU A 65 -11.05 -2.85 0.60
N TRP A 66 -11.69 -3.14 1.74
CA TRP A 66 -11.97 -2.14 2.76
C TRP A 66 -10.67 -1.55 3.32
N LEU A 67 -9.69 -2.38 3.70
CA LEU A 67 -8.41 -1.90 4.21
C LEU A 67 -7.69 -1.06 3.16
N ALA A 68 -7.64 -1.51 1.90
CA ALA A 68 -7.05 -0.77 0.79
C ALA A 68 -7.64 0.65 0.67
N GLY A 69 -8.97 0.79 0.75
CA GLY A 69 -9.63 2.10 0.77
C GLY A 69 -9.28 2.95 2.00
N VAL A 70 -9.25 2.34 3.19
CA VAL A 70 -8.86 3.00 4.45
C VAL A 70 -7.41 3.51 4.42
N LEU A 71 -6.49 2.75 3.82
CA LEU A 71 -5.09 3.14 3.65
C LEU A 71 -4.95 4.22 2.56
N ALA A 72 -5.63 4.07 1.43
CA ALA A 72 -5.63 5.05 0.35
C ALA A 72 -6.18 6.42 0.78
N THR A 73 -7.23 6.46 1.61
CA THR A 73 -7.73 7.72 2.19
C THR A 73 -6.74 8.41 3.12
N ARG A 74 -5.70 7.70 3.58
CA ARG A 74 -4.58 8.29 4.35
C ARG A 74 -3.41 8.68 3.46
N GLY A 75 -3.45 8.37 2.16
CA GLY A 75 -2.34 8.56 1.23
C GLY A 75 -1.35 7.41 1.24
N MET A 76 -1.77 6.19 1.59
CA MET A 76 -0.96 4.97 1.43
C MET A 76 -1.44 4.21 0.18
N PRO A 77 -0.66 4.20 -0.92
CA PRO A 77 -1.01 3.46 -2.12
C PRO A 77 -1.02 1.96 -1.85
N THR A 78 -1.88 1.24 -2.55
CA THR A 78 -2.11 -0.19 -2.36
C THR A 78 -0.93 -1.08 -2.72
N ILE A 79 0.10 -0.56 -3.42
CA ILE A 79 1.38 -1.27 -3.60
C ILE A 79 2.08 -1.57 -2.26
N VAL A 80 1.87 -0.73 -1.24
CA VAL A 80 2.37 -0.98 0.12
C VAL A 80 1.69 -2.21 0.72
N LEU A 81 0.36 -2.29 0.59
CA LEU A 81 -0.42 -3.41 1.08
C LEU A 81 -0.12 -4.71 0.31
N GLU A 82 0.00 -4.62 -1.01
CA GLU A 82 0.44 -5.73 -1.88
C GLU A 82 1.80 -6.27 -1.42
N HIS A 83 2.79 -5.40 -1.24
CA HIS A 83 4.13 -5.80 -0.83
C HIS A 83 4.13 -6.48 0.55
N HIS A 84 3.39 -5.91 1.51
CA HIS A 84 3.24 -6.50 2.84
C HIS A 84 2.59 -7.89 2.78
N LEU A 85 1.51 -8.06 2.01
CA LEU A 85 0.85 -9.36 1.82
C LEU A 85 1.79 -10.40 1.21
N ARG A 86 2.62 -10.02 0.23
CA ARG A 86 3.60 -10.93 -0.39
C ARG A 86 4.69 -11.35 0.60
N LEU A 87 5.27 -10.41 1.36
CA LEU A 87 6.26 -10.76 2.38
C LEU A 87 5.69 -11.67 3.48
N LEU A 88 4.44 -11.42 3.89
CA LEU A 88 3.75 -12.28 4.85
C LEU A 88 3.54 -13.69 4.30
N ALA A 89 3.11 -13.79 3.03
CA ALA A 89 2.91 -15.06 2.37
C ALA A 89 4.21 -15.88 2.30
N GLU A 90 5.31 -15.26 1.84
CA GLU A 90 6.62 -15.89 1.76
C GLU A 90 7.14 -16.32 3.14
N ALA A 91 6.90 -15.51 4.18
CA ALA A 91 7.29 -15.85 5.54
C ALA A 91 6.47 -17.04 6.09
N LEU A 92 5.18 -17.10 5.79
CA LEU A 92 4.32 -18.22 6.16
C LEU A 92 4.70 -19.51 5.43
N ASP A 93 5.07 -19.43 4.15
CA ASP A 93 5.58 -20.56 3.39
C ASP A 93 6.86 -21.13 4.02
N ARG A 94 7.80 -20.26 4.42
CA ARG A 94 9.00 -20.67 5.17
C ARG A 94 8.67 -21.32 6.52
N ALA A 95 7.58 -20.90 7.16
CA ALA A 95 7.07 -21.48 8.40
C ALA A 95 6.19 -22.73 8.19
N ARG A 96 6.12 -23.28 6.97
CA ARG A 96 5.30 -24.47 6.61
C ARG A 96 3.81 -24.25 6.87
N ARG A 97 3.33 -23.06 6.49
CA ARG A 97 1.93 -22.64 6.52
C ARG A 97 1.47 -22.29 5.10
N GLU A 98 1.77 -23.15 4.15
CA GLU A 98 1.65 -22.93 2.70
C GLU A 98 0.20 -22.61 2.28
N ASP A 99 -0.80 -23.24 2.91
CA ASP A 99 -2.22 -22.93 2.64
C ASP A 99 -2.58 -21.48 3.04
N THR A 100 -2.02 -21.00 4.15
CA THR A 100 -2.22 -19.62 4.61
C THR A 100 -1.45 -18.66 3.70
N GLY A 101 -0.20 -18.99 3.34
CA GLY A 101 0.62 -18.21 2.41
C GLY A 101 -0.03 -18.07 1.05
N ALA A 102 -0.50 -19.16 0.45
CA ALA A 102 -1.21 -19.16 -0.84
C ALA A 102 -2.45 -18.24 -0.83
N ARG A 103 -3.21 -18.21 0.26
CA ARG A 103 -4.36 -17.29 0.41
C ARG A 103 -3.92 -15.83 0.47
N LEU A 104 -2.82 -15.52 1.14
CA LEU A 104 -2.28 -14.15 1.16
C LEU A 104 -1.72 -13.73 -0.20
N HIS A 105 -1.09 -14.64 -0.95
CA HIS A 105 -0.71 -14.39 -2.35
C HIS A 105 -1.93 -14.02 -3.20
N GLN A 106 -3.05 -14.77 -3.07
CA GLN A 106 -4.28 -14.44 -3.79
C GLN A 106 -4.86 -13.07 -3.42
N LEU A 107 -4.75 -12.67 -2.14
CA LEU A 107 -5.16 -11.32 -1.71
C LEU A 107 -4.23 -10.24 -2.26
N ALA A 108 -2.91 -10.49 -2.33
CA ALA A 108 -1.96 -9.57 -2.95
C ALA A 108 -2.29 -9.35 -4.43
N ASP A 109 -2.54 -10.43 -5.17
CA ASP A 109 -2.93 -10.36 -6.58
C ASP A 109 -4.25 -9.63 -6.77
N HIS A 110 -5.22 -9.87 -5.89
CA HIS A 110 -6.50 -9.14 -5.89
C HIS A 110 -6.31 -7.64 -5.67
N VAL A 111 -5.43 -7.23 -4.76
CA VAL A 111 -5.09 -5.82 -4.51
C VAL A 111 -4.31 -5.21 -5.68
N ALA A 112 -3.57 -6.01 -6.45
CA ALA A 112 -2.78 -5.58 -7.60
C ALA A 112 -3.55 -5.54 -8.92
N ARG A 113 -4.73 -6.18 -9.01
CA ARG A 113 -5.42 -6.47 -10.28
C ARG A 113 -5.68 -5.26 -11.20
N HIS A 114 -5.78 -4.05 -10.66
CA HIS A 114 -6.03 -2.83 -11.44
C HIS A 114 -4.74 -2.09 -11.83
N ARG A 115 -3.57 -2.53 -11.34
CA ARG A 115 -2.24 -2.02 -11.70
C ARG A 115 -1.58 -3.00 -12.66
N SER A 116 -1.56 -2.69 -13.96
CA SER A 116 -0.67 -3.39 -14.89
C SER A 116 0.71 -2.72 -14.93
N ASP A 117 1.76 -3.50 -15.18
CA ASP A 117 3.12 -2.96 -15.34
C ASP A 117 3.20 -1.94 -16.48
N GLU A 118 2.47 -2.18 -17.58
CA GLU A 118 2.36 -1.23 -18.69
C GLU A 118 1.74 0.09 -18.24
N LEU A 119 0.66 0.05 -17.46
CA LEU A 119 -0.01 1.26 -16.96
C LEU A 119 0.90 2.02 -15.99
N LEU A 120 1.56 1.31 -15.07
CA LEU A 120 2.51 1.91 -14.14
C LEU A 120 3.72 2.50 -14.86
N SER A 121 4.22 1.85 -15.91
CA SER A 121 5.32 2.35 -16.73
C SER A 121 4.94 3.65 -17.43
N ARG A 122 3.72 3.76 -17.97
CA ARG A 122 3.23 4.99 -18.58
C ARG A 122 2.99 6.12 -17.58
N CYS A 123 2.47 5.79 -16.39
CA CYS A 123 2.17 6.76 -15.34
C CYS A 123 3.40 7.20 -14.55
N SER A 124 4.49 6.45 -14.59
CA SER A 124 5.76 6.83 -13.98
C SER A 124 6.51 7.78 -14.91
N PRO A 125 6.87 9.00 -14.49
CA PRO A 125 7.69 9.92 -15.30
C PRO A 125 9.16 9.48 -15.41
N GLY A 126 9.51 8.26 -14.98
CA GLY A 126 10.88 7.75 -14.90
C GLY A 126 11.41 7.75 -13.46
N ARG A 127 12.74 7.80 -13.29
CA ARG A 127 13.36 7.88 -11.97
C ARG A 127 13.05 9.25 -11.36
N VAL A 128 12.28 9.25 -10.28
CA VAL A 128 11.98 10.45 -9.50
C VAL A 128 12.82 10.36 -8.24
N GLU A 129 13.78 11.26 -8.07
CA GLU A 129 14.61 11.30 -6.87
C GLU A 129 14.06 12.37 -5.93
N VAL A 130 13.46 11.91 -4.83
CA VAL A 130 13.19 12.75 -3.67
C VAL A 130 14.04 12.17 -2.54
N PRO A 131 15.19 12.78 -2.22
CA PRO A 131 16.15 12.21 -1.26
C PRO A 131 15.53 11.78 0.06
N GLU A 132 14.53 12.52 0.54
CA GLU A 132 13.80 12.26 1.78
C GLU A 132 12.87 11.03 1.70
N LEU A 133 12.44 10.64 0.51
CA LEU A 133 11.43 9.58 0.27
C LEU A 133 12.00 8.34 -0.43
N GLY A 134 13.25 8.39 -0.88
CA GLY A 134 13.95 7.28 -1.55
C GLY A 134 13.75 7.24 -3.07
N GLU A 135 14.48 6.33 -3.72
CA GLU A 135 14.60 6.27 -5.19
C GLU A 135 13.34 5.73 -5.90
N ASP A 136 12.47 5.01 -5.18
CA ASP A 136 11.26 4.37 -5.73
C ASP A 136 10.00 5.22 -5.58
N VAL A 137 10.12 6.47 -5.14
CA VAL A 137 8.95 7.34 -4.90
C VAL A 137 8.12 7.55 -6.18
N GLY A 138 8.75 7.59 -7.36
CA GLY A 138 8.03 7.71 -8.64
C GLY A 138 7.05 6.57 -8.87
N ARG A 139 7.45 5.32 -8.59
CA ARG A 139 6.57 4.15 -8.70
C ARG A 139 5.43 4.21 -7.68
N LEU A 140 5.72 4.66 -6.46
CA LEU A 140 4.71 4.83 -5.41
C LEU A 140 3.66 5.87 -5.81
N LEU A 141 4.07 7.01 -6.38
CA LEU A 141 3.17 8.06 -6.87
C LEU A 141 2.33 7.60 -8.06
N ALA A 142 2.93 6.87 -9.01
CA ALA A 142 2.20 6.25 -10.11
C ALA A 142 1.12 5.28 -9.59
N CYS A 143 1.44 4.44 -8.61
CA CYS A 143 0.46 3.57 -7.97
C CYS A 143 -0.65 4.37 -7.29
N ALA A 144 -0.33 5.46 -6.58
CA ALA A 144 -1.31 6.32 -5.93
C ALA A 144 -2.33 6.90 -6.92
N ALA A 145 -1.86 7.31 -8.11
CA ALA A 145 -2.70 7.85 -9.16
C ALA A 145 -3.58 6.76 -9.80
N VAL A 146 -3.01 5.59 -10.10
CA VAL A 146 -3.76 4.44 -10.63
C VAL A 146 -4.83 3.95 -9.64
N ASP A 147 -4.50 3.89 -8.35
CA ASP A 147 -5.45 3.54 -7.29
C ASP A 147 -6.63 4.51 -7.24
N GLN A 148 -6.34 5.81 -7.29
CA GLN A 148 -7.38 6.84 -7.29
C GLN A 148 -8.25 6.76 -8.55
N HIS A 149 -7.65 6.52 -9.71
CA HIS A 149 -8.39 6.35 -10.96
C HIS A 149 -9.26 5.08 -10.96
N ALA A 150 -8.81 4.01 -10.31
CA ALA A 150 -9.59 2.81 -10.07
C ALA A 150 -10.69 2.96 -8.99
N GLY A 151 -10.88 4.15 -8.43
CA GLY A 151 -11.87 4.44 -7.39
C GLY A 151 -11.46 3.98 -5.98
N ILE A 152 -10.20 3.63 -5.77
CA ILE A 152 -9.67 3.19 -4.47
C ILE A 152 -9.22 4.42 -3.68
N GLY A 153 -10.19 5.17 -3.19
CA GLY A 153 -9.97 6.37 -2.37
C GLY A 153 -9.25 7.51 -3.09
N ALA A 154 -8.95 8.58 -2.36
CA ALA A 154 -8.33 9.79 -2.90
C ALA A 154 -6.81 9.82 -2.68
N CYS A 155 -6.11 8.71 -2.98
CA CYS A 155 -4.73 8.50 -2.56
C CYS A 155 -3.77 9.57 -3.09
N ALA A 156 -3.71 9.75 -4.42
CA ALA A 156 -2.89 10.78 -5.06
C ALA A 156 -3.17 12.19 -4.50
N LYS A 157 -4.46 12.55 -4.37
CA LYS A 157 -4.86 13.84 -3.80
C LYS A 157 -4.33 14.02 -2.37
N ASN A 158 -4.45 13.01 -1.53
CA ASN A 158 -4.00 13.04 -0.14
C ASN A 158 -2.47 13.05 0.00
N ILE A 159 -1.73 12.54 -0.98
CA ILE A 159 -0.28 12.69 -1.05
C ILE A 159 0.10 14.12 -1.42
N ALA A 160 -0.51 14.69 -2.48
CA ALA A 160 -0.25 16.07 -2.87
C ALA A 160 -0.56 17.08 -1.75
N THR A 161 -1.71 16.93 -1.07
CA THR A 161 -2.08 17.79 0.07
C THR A 161 -1.07 17.68 1.22
N TRP A 162 -0.63 16.47 1.55
CA TRP A 162 0.38 16.30 2.60
C TRP A 162 1.72 16.90 2.21
N ALA A 163 2.22 16.63 0.99
CA ALA A 163 3.52 17.11 0.54
C ALA A 163 3.63 18.64 0.60
N ARG A 164 2.57 19.36 0.19
CA ARG A 164 2.50 20.83 0.29
C ARG A 164 2.67 21.35 1.72
N ALA A 165 2.06 20.66 2.68
CA ALA A 165 2.05 21.08 4.07
C ALA A 165 3.27 20.59 4.87
N GLU A 166 4.06 19.66 4.34
CA GLU A 166 5.15 19.03 5.06
C GLU A 166 6.39 19.95 5.12
N PRO A 167 6.79 20.44 6.31
CA PRO A 167 7.93 21.33 6.44
C PRO A 167 9.27 20.63 6.18
N GLY A 168 9.32 19.31 6.34
CA GLY A 168 10.53 18.53 6.10
C GLY A 168 10.89 18.33 4.63
N LEU A 169 10.00 18.66 3.69
CA LEU A 169 10.27 18.57 2.25
C LEU A 169 10.77 19.92 1.71
N SER A 170 11.83 19.86 0.90
CA SER A 170 12.26 21.01 0.10
C SER A 170 11.18 21.41 -0.93
N ASP A 171 11.21 22.67 -1.38
CA ASP A 171 10.27 23.12 -2.41
C ASP A 171 10.45 22.38 -3.74
N ALA A 172 11.68 22.01 -4.07
CA ALA A 172 11.97 21.16 -5.23
C ALA A 172 11.32 19.76 -5.08
N ALA A 173 11.40 19.14 -3.90
CA ALA A 173 10.76 17.86 -3.64
C ALA A 173 9.23 17.96 -3.78
N LYS A 174 8.61 19.03 -3.26
CA LYS A 174 7.16 19.27 -3.39
C LYS A 174 6.74 19.40 -4.85
N GLN A 175 7.45 20.22 -5.63
CA GLN A 175 7.20 20.40 -7.06
C GLN A 175 7.34 19.08 -7.82
N THR A 176 8.38 18.29 -7.51
CA THR A 176 8.61 16.98 -8.12
C THR A 176 7.47 16.00 -7.84
N ILE A 177 6.98 15.93 -6.59
CA ILE A 177 5.83 15.08 -6.23
C ILE A 177 4.58 15.51 -6.98
N GLU A 178 4.29 16.81 -7.03
CA GLU A 178 3.12 17.34 -7.73
C GLU A 178 3.19 17.06 -9.23
N ALA A 179 4.32 17.35 -9.87
CA ALA A 179 4.53 17.10 -11.30
C ALA A 179 4.37 15.60 -11.65
N ALA A 180 4.86 14.70 -10.79
CA ALA A 180 4.70 13.26 -11.01
C ALA A 180 3.23 12.82 -10.92
N LEU A 181 2.47 13.36 -9.96
CA LEU A 181 1.04 13.07 -9.83
C LEU A 181 0.21 13.68 -10.97
N GLU A 182 0.56 14.88 -11.44
CA GLU A 182 -0.06 15.53 -12.59
C GLU A 182 0.22 14.78 -13.89
N HIS A 183 1.46 14.32 -14.10
CA HIS A 183 1.83 13.46 -15.23
C HIS A 183 0.98 12.19 -15.26
N ALA A 184 0.91 11.47 -14.14
CA ALA A 184 0.10 10.26 -14.04
C ALA A 184 -1.38 10.53 -14.30
N ALA A 185 -1.93 11.63 -13.77
CA ALA A 185 -3.31 12.04 -14.04
C ALA A 185 -3.56 12.36 -15.52
N GLY A 186 -2.60 13.02 -16.19
CA GLY A 186 -2.67 13.29 -17.63
C GLY A 186 -2.67 12.02 -18.48
N VAL A 187 -1.92 11.00 -18.07
CA VAL A 187 -1.86 9.69 -18.74
C VAL A 187 -3.16 8.89 -18.55
N LEU A 188 -3.75 8.96 -17.35
CA LEU A 188 -4.97 8.23 -16.99
C LEU A 188 -6.24 8.88 -17.55
N GLY A 189 -6.21 10.18 -17.83
CA GLY A 189 -7.38 10.94 -18.25
C GLY A 189 -8.40 11.15 -17.12
N PRO A 190 -9.60 11.67 -17.43
CA PRO A 190 -10.63 11.89 -16.42
C PRO A 190 -11.02 10.57 -15.75
N VAL A 191 -11.28 10.61 -14.45
CA VAL A 191 -11.89 9.48 -13.73
C VAL A 191 -13.26 9.26 -14.34
N THR A 192 -13.43 8.16 -15.06
CA THR A 192 -14.76 7.72 -15.49
C THR A 192 -15.53 7.35 -14.23
N ASP A 193 -16.64 8.03 -13.96
CA ASP A 193 -17.51 7.67 -12.84
C ASP A 193 -17.78 6.16 -12.91
N PRO A 194 -17.61 5.42 -11.79
CA PRO A 194 -17.95 4.01 -11.79
C PRO A 194 -19.44 3.90 -12.11
N GLU A 195 -19.78 3.08 -13.13
CA GLU A 195 -21.18 2.71 -13.34
C GLU A 195 -21.78 2.24 -12.00
N PRO A 196 -22.97 2.73 -11.62
CA PRO A 196 -23.60 2.30 -10.39
C PRO A 196 -23.81 0.78 -10.46
N ARG A 197 -23.15 0.06 -9.55
CA ARG A 197 -23.36 -1.38 -9.34
C ARG A 197 -24.70 -1.66 -8.68
#